data_AF-A0A821N2R7-F1
#
_entry.id   AF-A0A821N2R7-F1
#
_cell.length_a   1.000
_cell.length_b   1.000
_cell.length_c   1.000
_cell.angle_alpha   90.00
_cell.angle_beta   90.00
_cell.angle_gamma   90.00
#
_symmetry.space_group_name_H-M   'P 1'
#
loop_
_entity.id
_entity.type
_entity.pdbx_description
1 polymer ?
#
loop_
_entity_poly.entity_id
_entity_poly.type
_entity_poly.pdbx_seq_one_letter_code
_entity_poly.pdbx_strand_id
1 'polypeptide(L)'
;MKITVSVDAVVYFRIFNPIISVTNVENSRYSTQLLAATTLRNILGTKTLQEILSDRENISHSMQVHLDEGTDPWGVKVERVEIKDVRLPVSMQRSMAAEAEGQNLHIFY
;
A
#
# COMPACT_ATOMS: atom_id res chain seq x y z
N MET A 1 -21.29 -3.78 -0.11
CA MET A 1 -20.69 -3.72 -1.47
C MET A 1 -19.18 -3.83 -1.29
N LYS A 2 -18.48 -4.81 -1.91
CA LYS A 2 -17.01 -4.84 -1.86
C LYS A 2 -16.49 -3.76 -2.80
N ILE A 3 -15.91 -2.72 -2.24
CA ILE A 3 -15.27 -1.64 -2.99
C ILE A 3 -13.95 -2.17 -3.54
N THR A 4 -13.81 -2.24 -4.86
CA THR A 4 -12.56 -2.63 -5.51
C THR A 4 -11.71 -1.39 -5.69
N VAL A 5 -10.60 -1.26 -4.96
CA VAL A 5 -9.65 -0.14 -5.08
C VAL A 5 -8.36 -0.68 -5.67
N SER A 6 -7.78 0.03 -6.63
CA SER A 6 -6.43 -0.25 -7.12
C SER A 6 -5.46 0.69 -6.44
N VAL A 7 -4.40 0.16 -5.82
CA VAL A 7 -3.39 0.95 -5.13
C VAL A 7 -2.02 0.62 -5.68
N ASP A 8 -1.30 1.66 -6.09
CA ASP A 8 0.07 1.55 -6.58
C ASP A 8 1.03 1.95 -5.46
N ALA A 9 2.09 1.15 -5.27
CA ALA A 9 3.12 1.39 -4.28
C ALA A 9 4.51 1.08 -4.84
N VAL A 10 5.52 1.83 -4.38
CA VAL A 10 6.92 1.64 -4.73
C VAL A 10 7.70 1.27 -3.46
N VAL A 11 8.53 0.23 -3.56
CA VAL A 11 9.38 -0.24 -2.46
C VAL A 11 10.84 -0.05 -2.86
N TYR A 12 11.58 0.71 -2.06
CA TYR A 12 13.03 0.89 -2.20
C TYR A 12 13.72 -0.01 -1.18
N PHE A 13 14.62 -0.87 -1.68
CA PHE A 13 15.35 -1.81 -0.86
C PHE A 13 16.74 -2.06 -1.42
N ARG A 14 17.61 -2.60 -0.58
CA ARG A 14 18.95 -3.06 -0.97
C ARG A 14 19.25 -4.41 -0.35
N ILE A 15 20.15 -5.15 -0.97
CA ILE A 15 20.71 -6.36 -0.38
C ILE A 15 21.81 -5.93 0.59
N PHE A 16 21.65 -6.24 1.87
CA PHE A 16 22.67 -6.00 2.89
C PHE A 16 23.52 -7.25 3.18
N ASN A 17 22.97 -8.45 2.94
CA ASN A 17 23.70 -9.70 3.06
C ASN A 17 23.51 -10.55 1.79
N PRO A 18 24.47 -10.49 0.84
CA PRO A 18 24.41 -11.22 -0.42
C PRO A 18 24.35 -12.73 -0.24
N ILE A 19 25.06 -13.28 0.75
CA ILE A 19 25.11 -14.73 1.01
C ILE A 19 23.70 -15.21 1.38
N ILE A 20 23.08 -14.56 2.36
CA ILE A 20 21.69 -14.89 2.77
C ILE A 20 20.72 -14.72 1.60
N SER A 21 20.89 -13.67 0.78
CA SER A 21 19.97 -13.37 -0.32
C SER A 21 19.94 -14.42 -1.43
N VAL A 22 20.98 -15.26 -1.54
CA VAL A 22 21.07 -16.36 -2.52
C VAL A 22 20.81 -17.72 -1.90
N THR A 23 21.02 -17.89 -0.59
CA THR A 23 20.86 -19.19 0.09
C THR A 23 19.47 -19.40 0.67
N ASN A 24 18.84 -18.32 1.17
CA ASN A 24 17.61 -18.44 1.98
C ASN A 24 16.34 -18.23 1.17
N VAL A 25 16.46 -17.80 -0.09
CA VAL A 25 15.33 -17.58 -0.99
C VAL A 25 15.79 -17.73 -2.43
N GLU A 26 14.98 -18.39 -3.26
CA GLU A 26 15.30 -18.63 -4.66
C GLU A 26 15.44 -17.31 -5.45
N ASN A 27 14.57 -16.34 -5.16
CA ASN A 27 14.61 -15.01 -5.74
C ASN A 27 14.15 -13.95 -4.73
N SER A 28 15.11 -13.28 -4.08
CA SER A 28 14.84 -12.27 -3.06
C SER A 28 14.00 -11.11 -3.57
N ARG A 29 14.22 -10.65 -4.81
CA ARG A 29 13.42 -9.59 -5.43
C ARG A 29 11.96 -10.00 -5.60
N TYR A 30 11.72 -11.17 -6.18
CA TYR A 30 10.36 -11.65 -6.44
C TYR A 30 9.61 -11.93 -5.13
N SER A 31 10.26 -12.56 -4.16
CA SER A 31 9.68 -12.81 -2.83
C SER A 31 9.36 -11.50 -2.10
N THR A 32 10.23 -10.49 -2.20
CA THR A 32 9.97 -9.14 -1.67
C THR A 32 8.75 -8.50 -2.32
N GLN A 33 8.58 -8.65 -3.64
CA GLN A 33 7.40 -8.14 -4.35
C GLN A 33 6.10 -8.85 -3.92
N LEU A 34 6.12 -10.17 -3.75
CA LEU A 34 4.97 -10.93 -3.26
C LEU A 34 4.59 -10.56 -1.82
N LEU A 35 5.59 -10.40 -0.95
CA LEU A 35 5.37 -9.96 0.42
C LEU A 35 4.78 -8.54 0.43
N ALA A 36 5.34 -7.61 -0.36
CA ALA A 36 4.83 -6.26 -0.49
C ALA A 36 3.34 -6.23 -0.92
N ALA A 37 2.98 -7.01 -1.93
CA ALA A 37 1.59 -7.11 -2.39
C ALA A 37 0.65 -7.69 -1.31
N THR A 38 1.12 -8.67 -0.54
CA THR A 38 0.34 -9.29 0.53
C THR A 38 0.17 -8.36 1.72
N THR A 39 1.24 -7.70 2.16
CA THR A 39 1.23 -6.70 3.24
C THR A 39 0.32 -5.54 2.89
N LEU A 40 0.42 -5.00 1.66
CA LEU A 40 -0.46 -3.93 1.20
C LEU A 40 -1.93 -4.37 1.22
N ARG A 41 -2.25 -5.56 0.70
CA ARG A 41 -3.62 -6.09 0.73
C ARG A 41 -4.17 -6.20 2.16
N ASN A 42 -3.35 -6.68 3.11
CA ASN A 42 -3.77 -6.84 4.50
C ASN A 42 -4.04 -5.48 5.17
N ILE A 43 -3.14 -4.51 5.00
CA ILE A 43 -3.31 -3.16 5.57
C ILE A 43 -4.53 -2.46 4.97
N LEU A 44 -4.72 -2.53 3.66
CA LEU A 44 -5.88 -1.92 3.00
C LEU A 44 -7.19 -2.65 3.34
N GLY A 45 -7.14 -3.94 3.63
CA GLY A 45 -8.31 -4.73 4.02
C GLY A 45 -8.92 -4.34 5.37
N THR A 46 -8.15 -3.68 6.23
CA THR A 46 -8.60 -3.22 7.56
C THR A 46 -8.92 -1.72 7.60
N LYS A 47 -8.70 -0.99 6.50
CA LYS A 47 -8.93 0.46 6.40
C LYS A 47 -10.10 0.78 5.46
N THR A 48 -10.81 1.84 5.79
CA THR A 48 -11.82 2.46 4.92
C THR A 48 -11.15 3.26 3.80
N LEU A 49 -11.90 3.55 2.74
CA LEU A 49 -11.39 4.37 1.63
C LEU A 49 -10.91 5.75 2.09
N GLN A 50 -11.64 6.39 3.00
CA GLN A 50 -11.31 7.73 3.48
C GLN A 50 -9.98 7.72 4.24
N GLU A 51 -9.77 6.72 5.09
CA GLU A 51 -8.49 6.50 5.78
C GLU A 51 -7.36 6.24 4.78
N ILE A 52 -7.58 5.43 3.73
CA ILE A 52 -6.55 5.17 2.72
C ILE A 52 -6.13 6.46 2.00
N LEU A 53 -7.07 7.37 1.75
CA LEU A 53 -6.79 8.64 1.08
C LEU A 53 -6.10 9.66 2.00
N SER A 54 -6.50 9.73 3.28
CA SER A 54 -5.96 10.71 4.24
C SER A 54 -4.69 10.25 4.96
N ASP A 55 -4.44 8.95 5.07
CA ASP A 55 -3.44 8.36 5.97
C ASP A 55 -2.28 7.66 5.23
N ARG A 56 -1.95 8.15 4.04
CA ARG A 56 -0.96 7.52 3.14
C ARG A 56 0.42 7.38 3.76
N GLU A 57 0.86 8.34 4.57
CA GLU A 57 2.16 8.33 5.23
C GLU A 57 2.25 7.20 6.27
N ASN A 58 1.23 7.06 7.11
CA ASN A 58 1.20 5.97 8.10
C ASN A 58 1.06 4.60 7.45
N ILE A 59 0.30 4.48 6.36
CA ILE A 59 0.25 3.25 5.56
C ILE A 59 1.63 2.91 5.00
N SER A 60 2.31 3.90 4.42
CA SER A 60 3.67 3.73 3.87
C SER A 60 4.65 3.29 4.97
N HIS A 61 4.62 3.95 6.12
CA HIS A 61 5.49 3.63 7.24
C HIS A 61 5.22 2.24 7.83
N SER A 62 3.94 1.91 8.07
CA SER A 62 3.55 0.59 8.55
C SER A 62 4.01 -0.51 7.57
N MET A 63 3.79 -0.29 6.28
CA MET A 63 4.23 -1.23 5.24
C MET A 63 5.76 -1.35 5.19
N GLN A 64 6.50 -0.25 5.37
CA GLN A 64 7.96 -0.28 5.47
C GLN A 64 8.42 -1.17 6.61
N VAL A 65 7.90 -0.99 7.83
CA VAL A 65 8.29 -1.77 9.01
C VAL A 65 8.04 -3.27 8.80
N HIS A 66 6.84 -3.63 8.35
CA HIS A 66 6.49 -5.04 8.13
C HIS A 66 7.32 -5.68 7.02
N LEU A 67 7.64 -4.93 5.96
CA LEU A 67 8.47 -5.46 4.88
C LEU A 67 9.93 -5.59 5.29
N ASP A 68 10.46 -4.62 6.04
CA ASP A 68 11.83 -4.69 6.55
C ASP A 68 12.02 -5.93 7.42
N GLU A 69 11.16 -6.10 8.43
CA GLU A 69 11.18 -7.28 9.32
C GLU A 69 10.98 -8.60 8.55
N GLY A 70 10.05 -8.63 7.60
CA GLY A 70 9.76 -9.83 6.82
C GLY A 70 10.83 -10.18 5.78
N THR A 71 11.66 -9.22 5.37
CA THR A 71 12.71 -9.42 4.36
C THR A 71 14.12 -9.55 4.93
N ASP A 72 14.31 -9.27 6.23
CA ASP A 72 15.56 -9.52 6.96
C ASP A 72 16.10 -10.95 6.79
N PRO A 73 15.29 -12.03 6.86
CA PRO A 73 15.76 -13.40 6.63
C PRO A 73 16.28 -13.68 5.21
N TRP A 74 16.00 -12.77 4.26
CA TRP A 74 16.45 -12.82 2.88
C TRP A 74 17.66 -11.89 2.63
N GLY A 75 18.22 -11.29 3.69
CA GLY A 75 19.37 -10.38 3.57
C GLY A 75 19.02 -9.08 2.83
N VAL A 76 17.74 -8.69 2.85
CA VAL A 76 17.21 -7.50 2.20
C VAL A 76 16.85 -6.48 3.28
N LYS A 77 17.22 -5.21 3.06
CA LYS A 77 16.86 -4.08 3.90
C LYS A 77 15.88 -3.19 3.15
N VAL A 78 14.72 -2.91 3.73
CA VAL A 78 13.73 -2.00 3.14
C VAL A 78 13.97 -0.60 3.67
N GLU A 79 14.31 0.31 2.77
CA GLU A 79 14.70 1.68 3.13
C GLU A 79 13.51 2.64 3.10
N ARG A 80 12.57 2.41 2.17
CA ARG A 80 11.40 3.27 2.00
C ARG A 80 10.29 2.55 1.27
N VAL A 81 9.05 2.87 1.65
CA VAL A 81 7.84 2.55 0.88
C VAL A 81 7.13 3.85 0.55
N GLU A 82 6.62 3.97 -0.67
CA GLU A 82 5.81 5.11 -1.10
C GLU A 82 4.50 4.62 -1.72
N ILE A 83 3.37 5.03 -1.16
CA ILE A 83 2.06 4.88 -1.83
C ILE A 83 1.93 5.97 -2.90
N LYS A 84 1.73 5.57 -4.17
CA LYS A 84 1.60 6.47 -5.32
C LYS A 84 0.16 6.87 -5.56
N ASP A 85 -0.60 6.02 -6.26
CA ASP A 85 -1.98 6.30 -6.64
C ASP A 85 -2.95 5.37 -5.93
N VAL A 86 -4.13 5.90 -5.63
CA VAL A 86 -5.29 5.13 -5.15
C VAL A 86 -6.39 5.38 -6.15
N ARG A 87 -6.69 4.40 -6.99
CA ARG A 87 -7.66 4.52 -8.08
C ARG A 87 -8.95 3.82 -7.68
N LEU A 88 -10.03 4.58 -7.80
CA LEU A 88 -11.39 4.14 -7.57
C LEU A 88 -12.05 3.73 -8.88
N PRO A 89 -13.02 2.80 -8.86
CA PRO A 89 -13.88 2.53 -9.99
C PRO A 89 -14.61 3.82 -10.38
N VAL A 90 -14.69 4.09 -11.69
CA VAL A 90 -15.33 5.30 -12.25
C VAL A 90 -16.77 5.49 -11.73
N SER A 91 -17.50 4.40 -11.51
CA SER A 91 -18.86 4.43 -10.95
C SER A 91 -18.90 5.06 -9.55
N MET A 92 -17.96 4.72 -8.66
CA MET A 92 -17.89 5.31 -7.33
C MET A 92 -17.39 6.74 -7.34
N GLN A 93 -16.43 7.07 -8.21
CA GLN A 93 -15.95 8.45 -8.34
C GLN A 93 -17.11 9.40 -8.66
N ARG A 94 -18.01 8.99 -9.57
CA ARG A 94 -19.22 9.77 -9.91
C ARG A 94 -20.19 9.89 -8.74
N SER A 95 -20.43 8.80 -7.99
CA SER A 95 -21.28 8.83 -6.81
C SER A 95 -20.72 9.73 -5.70
N MET A 96 -19.42 9.64 -5.41
CA MET A 96 -18.77 10.49 -4.40
C MET A 96 -18.76 11.97 -4.82
N ALA A 97 -18.54 12.27 -6.10
CA ALA A 97 -18.62 13.65 -6.61
C ALA A 97 -20.03 14.23 -6.45
N ALA A 98 -21.06 13.47 -6.81
CA ALA A 98 -22.45 13.89 -6.64
C ALA A 98 -22.83 14.09 -5.15
N GLU A 99 -22.33 13.24 -4.26
CA GLU A 99 -22.55 13.37 -2.82
C GLU A 99 -21.85 14.61 -2.23
N ALA A 100 -20.61 14.88 -2.63
CA ALA A 100 -19.87 16.06 -2.20
C ALA A 100 -20.52 17.38 -2.67
N GLU A 101 -21.04 17.42 -3.89
CA GLU A 101 -21.82 18.56 -4.41
C GLU A 101 -23.12 18.76 -3.62
N GLY A 102 -23.83 17.67 -3.30
CA GLY A 102 -25.04 17.70 -2.48
C GLY A 102 -24.79 18.16 -1.04
N GLN A 103 -23.68 17.72 -0.42
CA GLN A 103 -23.27 18.19 0.91
C GLN A 103 -22.94 19.68 0.90
N ASN A 104 -22.19 20.18 -0.09
CA ASN A 104 -21.89 21.61 -0.20
C ASN A 104 -23.17 22.44 -0.33
N LEU A 105 -24.17 21.99 -1.11
CA LEU A 105 -25.46 22.68 -1.21
C LEU A 105 -26.21 22.74 0.13
N HIS A 106 -26.04 21.75 1.01
CA HIS A 106 -26.74 21.69 2.30
C HIS A 106 -26.19 22.69 3.34
N ILE A 107 -24.95 23.16 3.18
CA ILE A 107 -24.33 24.16 4.07
C ILE A 107 -24.76 25.59 3.70
N PHE A 108 -25.39 25.78 2.53
CA PHE A 108 -25.88 27.08 2.05
C PHE A 108 -27.38 27.31 2.32
N TYR A 109 -28.04 26.46 3.11
CA TYR A 109 -29.44 26.61 3.52
C TYR A 109 -29.62 26.51 5.04
#